data_AF-E3EJR1-F1
#
_entry.id   AF-E3EJR1-F1
#
_cell.length_a   1.000
_cell.length_b   1.000
_cell.length_c   1.000
_cell.angle_alpha   90.00
_cell.angle_beta   90.00
_cell.angle_gamma   90.00
#
_symmetry.space_group_name_H-M   'P 1'
#
loop_
_entity.id
_entity.type
_entity.pdbx_description
1 polymer ?
#
loop_
_entity_poly.entity_id
_entity_poly.type
_entity_poly.pdbx_seq_one_letter_code
_entity_poly.pdbx_strand_id
1 'polypeptide(L)'
;MKMAFFRPNKLNEMMNEIFQTKNTSNYCEVEYSEKLETDAILTYSEDGRLVSEQPLTDALSAISNALNIPVTKYDVIEVGDFGDGFAFFA
;
A
#
# COMPACT_ATOMS: atom_id res chain seq x y z
N MET A 1 11.16 -3.76 -18.59
CA MET A 1 10.73 -3.17 -17.32
C MET A 1 9.56 -4.00 -16.82
N LYS A 2 9.65 -4.60 -15.63
CA LYS A 2 8.50 -5.33 -15.06
C LYS A 2 7.68 -4.32 -14.25
N MET A 3 6.37 -4.40 -14.40
CA MET A 3 5.43 -3.50 -13.72
C MET A 3 4.31 -4.34 -13.12
N ALA A 4 3.95 -4.06 -11.88
CA ALA A 4 2.77 -4.63 -11.22
C ALA A 4 1.80 -3.49 -10.89
N PHE A 5 0.57 -3.60 -11.38
CA PHE A 5 -0.47 -2.60 -11.17
C PHE A 5 -1.56 -3.14 -10.24
N PHE A 6 -1.91 -2.36 -9.22
CA PHE A 6 -2.94 -2.69 -8.24
C PHE A 6 -3.97 -1.56 -8.16
N ARG A 7 -5.25 -1.95 -8.13
CA ARG A 7 -6.32 -1.06 -7.69
C ARG A 7 -6.27 -0.89 -6.17
N PRO A 8 -6.78 0.22 -5.61
CA PRO A 8 -6.76 0.48 -4.17
C PRO A 8 -7.22 -0.71 -3.32
N ASN A 9 -8.37 -1.33 -3.63
CA ASN A 9 -8.86 -2.48 -2.86
C ASN A 9 -7.88 -3.67 -2.86
N LYS A 10 -7.31 -3.99 -4.03
CA LYS A 10 -6.33 -5.09 -4.14
C LYS A 10 -5.01 -4.74 -3.46
N LEU A 11 -4.64 -3.46 -3.49
CA LEU A 11 -3.47 -2.98 -2.79
C LEU A 11 -3.67 -3.11 -1.28
N ASN A 12 -4.82 -2.69 -0.76
CA ASN A 12 -5.18 -2.81 0.65
C ASN A 12 -5.22 -4.28 1.09
N GLU A 13 -5.80 -5.18 0.29
CA GLU A 13 -5.74 -6.63 0.53
C GLU A 13 -4.28 -7.11 0.68
N MET A 14 -3.41 -6.75 -0.27
CA MET A 14 -1.98 -7.10 -0.20
C MET A 14 -1.28 -6.48 1.01
N MET A 15 -1.55 -5.21 1.35
CA MET A 15 -0.97 -4.57 2.53
C MET A 15 -1.42 -5.25 3.81
N ASN A 16 -2.69 -5.65 3.89
CA ASN A 16 -3.19 -6.44 5.01
C ASN A 16 -2.42 -7.75 5.13
N GLU A 17 -2.19 -8.48 4.04
CA GLU A 17 -1.40 -9.72 4.08
C GLU A 17 0.06 -9.49 4.51
N ILE A 18 0.68 -8.39 4.09
CA ILE A 18 2.07 -8.06 4.43
C ILE A 18 2.21 -7.63 5.89
N PHE A 19 1.29 -6.78 6.37
CA PHE A 19 1.45 -6.03 7.62
C PHE A 19 0.51 -6.48 8.76
N GLN A 20 -0.50 -7.32 8.51
CA GLN A 20 -1.25 -7.94 9.60
C GLN A 20 -0.38 -8.98 10.31
N THR A 21 -0.15 -8.75 11.60
CA THR A 21 0.34 -9.81 12.48
C THR A 21 -0.85 -10.65 12.95
N LYS A 22 -0.67 -11.97 13.01
CA LYS A 22 -1.72 -12.98 13.29
C LYS A 22 -2.51 -12.81 14.62
N ASN A 23 -2.21 -11.79 15.42
CA ASN A 23 -2.82 -11.52 16.72
C ASN A 23 -3.43 -10.11 16.85
N THR A 24 -3.48 -9.32 15.76
CA THR A 24 -4.07 -7.98 15.77
C THR A 24 -5.16 -7.91 14.72
N SER A 25 -6.36 -7.51 15.12
CA SER A 25 -7.46 -7.27 14.20
C SER A 25 -7.36 -5.93 13.44
N ASN A 26 -6.14 -5.45 13.23
CA ASN A 26 -5.93 -4.19 12.53
C ASN A 26 -6.09 -4.39 11.02
N TYR A 27 -6.47 -3.34 10.30
CA TYR A 27 -6.46 -3.32 8.84
C TYR A 27 -5.66 -2.14 8.31
N CYS A 28 -5.16 -2.29 7.10
CA CYS A 28 -4.33 -1.31 6.41
C CYS A 28 -5.09 -0.75 5.21
N GLU A 29 -4.95 0.55 5.00
CA GLU A 29 -5.38 1.27 3.80
C GLU A 29 -4.21 2.07 3.25
N VAL A 30 -4.11 2.16 1.92
CA VAL A 30 -3.13 3.02 1.26
C VAL A 30 -3.82 4.27 0.78
N GLU A 31 -3.44 5.41 1.35
CA GLU A 31 -4.03 6.72 1.06
C GLU A 31 -2.96 7.81 1.16
N TYR A 32 -3.26 9.01 0.65
CA TYR A 32 -2.42 10.17 0.85
C TYR A 32 -2.50 10.64 2.31
N SER A 33 -1.37 10.65 3.03
CA SER A 33 -1.31 11.21 4.38
C SER A 33 -0.97 12.70 4.30
N GLU A 34 -1.92 13.55 4.72
CA GLU A 34 -1.70 14.99 4.88
C GLU A 34 -0.59 15.31 5.89
N LYS A 35 -0.35 14.42 6.86
CA LYS A 35 0.69 14.62 7.88
C LYS A 35 2.08 14.30 7.35
N LEU A 36 2.20 13.32 6.47
CA LEU A 36 3.48 12.92 5.85
C LEU A 36 3.69 13.58 4.48
N GLU A 37 2.68 14.24 3.93
CA GLU A 37 2.63 14.84 2.60
C GLU A 37 2.98 13.83 1.48
N THR A 38 2.61 12.57 1.65
CA THR A 38 2.93 11.47 0.72
C THR A 38 1.93 10.31 0.83
N ASP A 39 1.90 9.43 -0.17
CA ASP A 39 1.14 8.19 -0.07
C ASP A 39 1.72 7.31 1.04
N ALA A 40 0.84 6.87 1.92
CA ALA A 40 1.19 6.19 3.14
C ALA A 40 0.32 4.94 3.31
N ILE A 41 0.85 4.00 4.08
CA ILE A 41 0.08 2.87 4.61
C ILE A 41 -0.43 3.31 5.99
N LEU A 42 -1.74 3.44 6.11
CA LEU A 42 -2.44 3.80 7.33
C LEU A 42 -2.99 2.51 7.95
N THR A 43 -2.63 2.26 9.20
CA THR A 43 -3.09 1.09 9.97
C THR A 43 -4.15 1.52 10.95
N TYR A 44 -5.33 0.94 10.85
CA TYR A 44 -6.47 1.17 11.71
C TYR A 44 -6.74 -0.04 12.60
N SER A 45 -7.26 0.19 13.81
CA SER A 45 -7.86 -0.85 14.64
C SER A 45 -9.29 -1.18 14.17
N GLU A 46 -9.86 -2.30 14.63
CA GLU A 46 -11.25 -2.70 14.28
C GLU A 46 -12.30 -1.62 14.56
N ASP A 47 -12.08 -0.79 15.58
CA ASP A 47 -12.97 0.32 15.94
C ASP A 47 -12.74 1.57 15.07
N GLY A 48 -11.90 1.49 14.04
CA GLY A 48 -11.67 2.55 13.05
C GLY A 48 -10.69 3.63 13.49
N ARG A 49 -9.91 3.41 14.57
CA ARG A 49 -8.92 4.39 15.03
C ARG A 49 -7.59 4.20 14.31
N LEU A 50 -7.00 5.29 13.84
CA LEU A 50 -5.65 5.27 13.28
C LEU A 50 -4.63 4.92 14.38
N VAL A 51 -3.91 3.82 14.19
CA VAL A 51 -2.88 3.31 15.08
C VAL A 51 -1.50 3.76 14.63
N SER A 52 -1.24 3.72 13.33
CA SER A 52 0.03 4.12 12.74
C SER A 52 -0.14 4.57 11.29
N GLU A 53 0.78 5.41 10.83
CA GLU A 53 0.96 5.77 9.42
C GLU A 53 2.45 5.63 9.08
N GLN A 54 2.76 5.11 7.90
CA GLN A 54 4.13 5.00 7.38
C GLN A 54 4.17 5.34 5.89
N PRO A 55 5.21 6.01 5.38
CA PRO A 55 5.36 6.24 3.95
C PRO A 55 5.35 4.94 3.14
N LEU A 56 4.68 4.93 1.98
CA LEU A 56 4.67 3.75 1.09
C LEU A 56 6.07 3.40 0.57
N THR A 57 6.96 4.40 0.47
CA THR A 57 8.37 4.21 0.11
C THR A 57 9.12 3.28 1.05
N ASP A 58 8.78 3.31 2.33
CA ASP A 58 9.48 2.52 3.36
C ASP A 58 9.05 1.04 3.29
N ALA A 59 7.87 0.78 2.71
CA ALA A 59 7.32 -0.55 2.50
C ALA A 59 7.79 -1.24 1.20
N LEU A 60 8.52 -0.55 0.30
CA LEU A 60 8.87 -1.08 -1.02
C LEU A 60 9.65 -2.41 -0.96
N SER A 61 10.47 -2.61 0.08
CA SER A 61 11.18 -3.87 0.27
C SER A 61 10.24 -5.02 0.65
N ALA A 62 9.24 -4.76 1.51
CA ALA A 62 8.24 -5.76 1.87
C ALA A 62 7.34 -6.10 0.67
N ILE A 63 6.95 -5.09 -0.11
CA ILE A 63 6.20 -5.25 -1.37
C ILE A 63 7.02 -6.04 -2.40
N SER A 64 8.31 -5.76 -2.52
CA SER A 64 9.21 -6.50 -3.40
C SER A 64 9.24 -7.99 -3.09
N ASN A 65 9.32 -8.33 -1.80
CA ASN A 65 9.29 -9.71 -1.33
C ASN A 65 7.95 -10.38 -1.61
N ALA A 66 6.83 -9.69 -1.35
CA ALA A 66 5.48 -10.22 -1.61
C ALA A 66 5.22 -10.47 -3.10
N LEU A 67 5.69 -9.57 -3.97
CA LEU A 67 5.51 -9.67 -5.42
C LEU A 67 6.57 -10.50 -6.14
N ASN A 68 7.64 -10.91 -5.43
CA ASN A 68 8.81 -11.58 -5.99
C ASN A 68 9.41 -10.80 -7.19
N ILE A 69 9.45 -9.47 -7.09
CA ILE A 69 10.09 -8.55 -8.03
C ILE A 69 10.86 -7.46 -7.26
N PRO A 70 12.01 -6.98 -7.74
CA PRO A 70 12.78 -5.94 -7.06
C PRO A 70 12.16 -4.57 -7.32
N VAL A 71 11.12 -4.20 -6.57
CA VAL A 71 10.47 -2.90 -6.71
C VAL A 71 11.43 -1.79 -6.27
N THR A 72 11.68 -0.84 -7.16
CA THR A 72 12.57 0.30 -6.91
C THR A 72 11.80 1.60 -6.70
N LYS A 73 10.58 1.70 -7.24
CA LYS A 73 9.71 2.86 -7.13
C LYS A 73 8.26 2.49 -7.39
N TYR A 74 7.35 3.41 -7.06
CA TYR A 74 5.95 3.34 -7.42
C TYR A 74 5.49 4.65 -8.07
N ASP A 75 4.31 4.62 -8.67
CA ASP A 75 3.59 5.80 -9.17
C ASP A 75 2.08 5.56 -9.04
N VAL A 76 1.31 6.65 -8.95
CA VAL A 76 -0.15 6.62 -8.97
C VAL A 76 -0.59 6.97 -10.38
N ILE A 77 -1.31 6.05 -11.03
CA ILE A 77 -1.74 6.17 -12.42
C ILE A 77 -3.26 6.20 -12.46
N GLU A 78 -3.80 7.27 -13.04
CA GLU A 78 -5.21 7.38 -13.41
C GLU A 78 -5.48 6.55 -14.68
N VAL A 79 -6.44 5.61 -14.61
CA VAL A 79 -6.75 4.69 -15.71
C VAL A 79 -8.19 4.90 -16.21
N GLY A 80 -8.45 6.05 -16.82
CA GLY A 80 -9.76 6.36 -17.43
C GLY A 80 -10.92 6.11 -16.48
N ASP A 81 -11.96 5.40 -16.94
CA ASP A 81 -13.14 5.07 -16.11
C ASP A 81 -12.84 4.14 -14.92
N PHE A 82 -11.63 3.58 -14.83
CA PHE A 82 -11.22 2.72 -13.71
C PHE A 82 -10.71 3.50 -12.49
N GLY A 83 -10.55 4.82 -12.60
CA GLY A 83 -9.99 5.68 -11.55
C GLY A 83 -8.50 5.45 -11.30
N ASP A 84 -8.04 5.77 -10.10
CA ASP A 84 -6.63 5.71 -9.73
C ASP A 84 -6.19 4.30 -9.33
N GLY A 85 -4.94 3.95 -9.64
CA GLY A 85 -4.28 2.76 -9.13
C GLY A 85 -2.78 2.93 -8.99
N PHE A 86 -2.15 2.01 -8.26
CA PHE A 86 -0.74 2.06 -7.92
C PHE A 86 0.06 1.13 -8.83
N ALA A 87 1.07 1.68 -9.48
CA ALA A 87 2.01 0.94 -10.31
C ALA A 87 3.37 0.83 -9.61
N PHE A 88 3.85 -0.40 -9.41
CA PHE A 88 5.15 -0.70 -8.85
C PHE A 88 6.11 -1.14 -9.95
N PHE A 89 7.31 -0.56 -9.98
CA PHE A 89 8.28 -0.75 -11.06
C PHE A 89 9.55 -1.43 -10.56
N ALA A 90 10.01 -2.43 -11.34
CA ALA A 90 11.28 -3.13 -11.18
C ALA A 90 12.26 -2.82 -12.30
#